data_AF-A0A838Y9G5-F1
#
_entry.id   AF-A0A838Y9G5-F1
#
_cell.length_a   1.000
_cell.length_b   1.000
_cell.length_c   1.000
_cell.angle_alpha   90.00
_cell.angle_beta   90.00
_cell.angle_gamma   90.00
#
_symmetry.space_group_name_H-M   'P 1'
#
loop_
_entity.id
_entity.type
_entity.pdbx_description
1 polymer ?
#
loop_
_entity_poly.entity_id
_entity_poly.type
_entity_poly.pdbx_seq_one_letter_code
_entity_poly.pdbx_strand_id
1 'polypeptide(L)'
;MEKSKHPIADMVFSLFCYFIALVIGGIGYLFYFLFGPFFLIGGLIAGFSGGFTNVVFYGFVFFLFGGFLIRIAQACGHGEFRKLVSLKYWMGKEETFKF
;
A
#
# COMPACT_ATOMS: atom_id res chain seq x y z
N MET A 1 28.13 -12.44 1.00
CA MET A 1 27.50 -11.79 -0.18
C MET A 1 28.13 -12.39 -1.41
N GLU A 2 27.44 -13.33 -2.05
CA GLU A 2 27.87 -13.91 -3.32
C GLU A 2 27.76 -12.82 -4.41
N LYS A 3 28.87 -12.51 -5.08
CA LYS A 3 28.88 -11.51 -6.16
C LYS A 3 28.00 -12.03 -7.30
N SER A 4 26.92 -11.30 -7.60
CA SER A 4 26.04 -11.60 -8.73
C SER A 4 26.84 -11.73 -10.04
N LYS A 5 26.52 -12.75 -10.84
CA LYS A 5 27.08 -12.95 -12.18
C LYS A 5 26.65 -11.86 -13.17
N HIS A 6 25.61 -11.08 -12.89
CA HIS A 6 25.06 -10.04 -13.77
C HIS A 6 24.65 -8.77 -13.01
N PRO A 7 25.60 -7.97 -12.51
CA PRO A 7 25.33 -6.82 -11.65
C PRO A 7 24.49 -5.73 -12.31
N ILE A 8 24.57 -5.58 -13.65
CA ILE A 8 23.79 -4.60 -14.41
C ILE A 8 22.32 -5.01 -14.47
N ALA A 9 22.02 -6.30 -14.66
CA ALA A 9 20.66 -6.81 -14.73
C ALA A 9 19.94 -6.63 -13.39
N ASP A 10 20.63 -6.87 -12.27
CA ASP A 10 20.09 -6.66 -10.93
C ASP A 10 19.80 -5.18 -10.65
N MET A 11 20.66 -4.28 -11.14
CA MET A 11 20.46 -2.83 -10.99
C MET A 11 19.24 -2.33 -11.78
N VAL A 12 19.07 -2.80 -13.02
CA VAL A 12 17.92 -2.44 -13.87
C VAL A 12 16.62 -3.01 -13.29
N PHE A 13 16.65 -4.25 -12.80
CA PHE A 13 15.51 -4.86 -12.14
C PHE A 13 15.11 -4.10 -10.87
N SER A 14 16.07 -3.73 -10.02
CA SER A 14 15.83 -2.92 -8.82
C SER A 14 15.21 -1.55 -9.16
N LEU A 15 15.71 -0.87 -10.19
CA LEU A 15 15.18 0.42 -10.64
C LEU A 15 13.73 0.30 -11.14
N PHE A 16 13.43 -0.75 -11.90
CA PHE A 16 12.08 -1.05 -12.38
C PHE A 16 11.12 -1.31 -11.20
N CYS A 17 11.55 -2.12 -10.24
CA CYS A 17 10.82 -2.41 -9.02
C CYS A 17 10.54 -1.14 -8.18
N TYR A 18 11.53 -0.25 -8.08
CA TYR A 18 11.39 1.04 -7.41
C TYR A 18 10.34 1.93 -8.10
N PHE A 19 10.34 1.99 -9.44
CA PHE A 19 9.35 2.77 -10.18
C PHE A 19 7.93 2.25 -9.97
N ILE A 20 7.74 0.92 -10.00
CA ILE A 20 6.45 0.28 -9.67
C ILE A 20 6.04 0.61 -8.23
N ALA A 21 6.97 0.50 -7.28
CA ALA A 21 6.72 0.83 -5.88
C ALA A 21 6.27 2.28 -5.70
N LEU A 22 6.89 3.22 -6.42
CA LEU A 22 6.53 4.63 -6.37
C LEU A 22 5.12 4.88 -6.92
N VAL A 23 4.77 4.29 -8.06
CA VAL A 23 3.43 4.43 -8.65
C VAL A 23 2.36 3.82 -7.75
N ILE A 24 2.55 2.57 -7.31
CA ILE A 24 1.60 1.87 -6.43
C ILE A 24 1.49 2.58 -5.07
N GLY A 25 2.61 3.02 -4.51
CA GLY A 25 2.66 3.72 -3.24
C GLY A 25 1.96 5.08 -3.30
N GLY A 26 2.15 5.83 -4.39
CA GLY A 26 1.45 7.10 -4.62
C GLY A 26 -0.06 6.91 -4.72
N ILE A 27 -0.53 5.91 -5.46
CA ILE A 27 -1.95 5.57 -5.55
C ILE A 27 -2.49 5.12 -4.17
N GLY A 28 -1.74 4.28 -3.46
CA GLY A 28 -2.09 3.83 -2.11
C GLY A 28 -2.20 4.98 -1.12
N TYR A 29 -1.28 5.95 -1.19
CA TYR A 29 -1.29 7.16 -0.37
C TYR A 29 -2.52 8.02 -0.63
N LEU A 30 -2.90 8.23 -1.90
CA LEU A 30 -4.12 8.95 -2.26
C LEU A 30 -5.37 8.26 -1.69
N PHE A 31 -5.46 6.93 -1.78
CA PHE A 31 -6.59 6.21 -1.22
C PHE A 31 -6.63 6.23 0.31
N TYR A 32 -5.47 6.08 0.97
CA TYR A 32 -5.37 6.01 2.43
C TYR A 32 -5.52 7.36 3.12
N PHE A 33 -4.90 8.43 2.60
CA PHE A 33 -4.87 9.74 3.26
C PHE A 33 -5.89 10.73 2.71
N LEU A 34 -6.32 10.60 1.45
CA LEU A 34 -7.25 11.54 0.83
C LEU A 34 -8.65 10.94 0.70
N PHE A 35 -8.83 9.93 -0.16
CA PHE A 35 -10.17 9.43 -0.51
C PHE A 35 -10.86 8.68 0.65
N GLY A 36 -10.17 7.75 1.30
CA GLY A 36 -10.71 6.98 2.43
C GLY A 36 -11.24 7.89 3.54
N PRO A 37 -10.40 8.79 4.11
CA PRO A 37 -10.83 9.75 5.12
C PRO A 37 -11.90 10.72 4.62
N PHE A 38 -11.81 11.19 3.38
CA PHE A 38 -12.82 12.08 2.80
C PHE A 38 -14.21 11.42 2.76
N PHE A 39 -14.30 10.16 2.32
CA PHE A 39 -15.56 9.42 2.31
C PHE A 39 -16.03 8.99 3.70
N LEU A 40 -15.11 8.67 4.62
CA LEU A 40 -15.47 8.35 6.01
C LEU A 40 -16.03 9.58 6.74
N ILE A 41 -15.31 10.71 6.70
CA ILE A 41 -15.71 11.96 7.36
C ILE A 41 -16.92 12.58 6.65
N GLY A 42 -16.86 12.67 5.32
CA GLY A 42 -17.97 13.19 4.51
C GLY A 42 -19.23 12.34 4.63
N GLY A 43 -19.10 11.02 4.66
CA GLY A 43 -20.20 10.09 4.91
C GLY A 43 -20.78 10.20 6.32
N LEU A 44 -19.94 10.45 7.33
CA LEU A 44 -20.38 10.70 8.71
C LEU A 44 -21.16 12.02 8.83
N ILE A 45 -20.71 13.09 8.17
CA ILE A 45 -21.36 14.40 8.18
C ILE A 45 -22.67 14.36 7.39
N ALA A 46 -22.69 13.74 6.21
CA ALA A 46 -23.90 13.56 5.40
C ALA A 46 -24.86 12.51 5.98
N GLY A 47 -24.39 11.67 6.90
CA GLY A 47 -25.18 10.62 7.56
C GLY A 47 -26.39 11.11 8.32
N PHE A 48 -26.39 12.38 8.74
CA PHE A 48 -27.55 13.02 9.37
C PHE A 48 -28.77 13.12 8.44
N SER A 49 -28.64 12.88 7.13
CA SER A 49 -29.73 13.00 6.14
C SER A 49 -30.16 11.69 5.46
N GLY A 50 -29.67 10.51 5.92
CA GLY A 50 -30.21 9.20 5.51
C GLY A 50 -29.46 8.45 4.40
N GLY A 51 -28.39 9.01 3.82
CA GLY A 51 -27.51 8.36 2.82
C GLY A 51 -26.29 7.61 3.41
N PHE A 52 -26.28 7.37 4.72
CA PHE A 52 -25.12 7.09 5.57
C PHE A 52 -24.28 5.86 5.18
N THR A 53 -24.92 4.71 4.96
CA THR A 53 -24.22 3.42 5.05
C THR A 53 -23.27 3.16 3.89
N ASN A 54 -23.65 3.54 2.66
CA ASN A 54 -22.87 3.21 1.47
C ASN A 54 -21.60 4.06 1.36
N VAL A 55 -21.67 5.36 1.68
CA VAL A 55 -20.53 6.28 1.55
C VAL A 55 -19.44 5.97 2.58
N VAL A 56 -19.83 5.72 3.83
CA VAL A 56 -18.89 5.31 4.90
C VAL A 56 -18.27 3.96 4.57
N PHE A 57 -19.05 3.01 4.03
CA PHE A 57 -18.53 1.71 3.61
C PHE A 57 -17.49 1.86 2.48
N TYR A 58 -17.75 2.69 1.46
CA TYR A 58 -16.76 2.98 0.42
C TYR A 58 -15.51 3.63 1.01
N GLY A 59 -15.65 4.56 1.96
CA GLY A 59 -14.51 5.16 2.63
C GLY A 59 -13.64 4.13 3.37
N PHE A 60 -14.26 3.17 4.05
CA PHE A 60 -13.55 2.07 4.71
C PHE A 60 -12.82 1.17 3.70
N VAL A 61 -13.47 0.82 2.58
CA VAL A 61 -12.87 0.02 1.51
C VAL A 61 -11.67 0.75 0.90
N PHE A 62 -11.80 2.03 0.54
CA PHE A 62 -10.70 2.83 -0.01
C PHE A 62 -9.56 2.99 0.98
N PHE A 63 -9.85 3.20 2.26
CA PHE A 63 -8.84 3.31 3.30
C PHE A 63 -8.02 2.01 3.44
N LEU A 64 -8.69 0.87 3.58
CA LEU A 64 -8.03 -0.43 3.67
C LEU A 64 -7.25 -0.78 2.40
N PHE A 65 -7.84 -0.53 1.24
CA PHE A 65 -7.20 -0.77 -0.05
C PHE A 65 -5.96 0.10 -0.23
N GLY A 66 -6.02 1.37 0.17
CA GLY A 66 -4.86 2.27 0.18
C GLY A 66 -3.73 1.76 1.07
N GLY A 67 -4.06 1.32 2.29
CA GLY A 67 -3.08 0.73 3.22
C GLY A 67 -2.46 -0.56 2.69
N PHE A 68 -3.25 -1.39 2.01
CA PHE A 68 -2.78 -2.60 1.32
C PHE A 68 -1.78 -2.27 0.20
N LEU A 69 -2.08 -1.28 -0.65
CA LEU A 69 -1.18 -0.83 -1.71
C LEU A 69 0.12 -0.22 -1.16
N ILE A 70 0.05 0.55 -0.07
CA ILE A 70 1.25 1.10 0.59
C ILE A 70 2.17 -0.02 1.09
N ARG A 71 1.62 -1.07 1.72
CA ARG A 71 2.43 -2.23 2.12
C ARG A 71 3.06 -2.93 0.92
N ILE A 72 2.33 -3.09 -0.19
CA ILE A 72 2.91 -3.65 -1.42
C ILE A 72 4.06 -2.80 -1.93
N ALA A 73 3.87 -1.48 -1.99
CA ALA A 73 4.91 -0.55 -2.40
C ALA A 73 6.17 -0.66 -1.54
N GLN A 74 6.02 -0.79 -0.22
CA GLN A 74 7.14 -0.99 0.70
C GLN A 74 7.88 -2.30 0.41
N ALA A 75 7.18 -3.42 0.25
CA ALA A 75 7.82 -4.69 -0.08
C ALA A 75 8.55 -4.64 -1.44
N CYS A 76 7.94 -3.99 -2.44
CA CYS A 76 8.53 -3.81 -3.78
C CYS A 76 9.76 -2.90 -3.74
N GLY A 77 9.70 -1.78 -3.01
CA GLY A 77 10.79 -0.80 -2.92
C GLY A 77 12.02 -1.33 -2.19
N HIS A 78 11.85 -2.27 -1.26
CA HIS A 78 12.95 -2.94 -0.56
C HIS A 78 13.44 -4.22 -1.27
N GLY A 79 12.84 -4.59 -2.41
CA GLY A 79 13.20 -5.82 -3.13
C GLY A 79 12.77 -7.11 -2.43
N GLU A 80 11.92 -7.02 -1.40
CA GLU A 80 11.50 -8.13 -0.54
C GLU A 80 10.21 -8.79 -1.02
N PHE A 81 10.09 -9.05 -2.33
CA PHE A 81 8.88 -9.59 -2.96
C PHE A 81 8.38 -10.90 -2.34
N ARG A 82 9.28 -11.72 -1.78
CA ARG A 82 8.93 -12.96 -1.08
C ARG A 82 8.05 -12.72 0.15
N LYS A 83 8.09 -11.54 0.76
CA LYS A 83 7.24 -11.19 1.90
C LYS A 83 5.78 -10.98 1.50
N LEU A 84 5.52 -10.56 0.25
CA LEU A 84 4.15 -10.38 -0.26
C LEU A 84 3.32 -11.67 -0.26
N VAL A 85 3.97 -12.83 -0.41
CA VAL A 85 3.31 -14.15 -0.35
C VAL A 85 3.33 -14.77 1.06
N SER A 86 3.94 -14.09 2.04
CA SER A 86 4.04 -14.57 3.42
C SER A 86 2.83 -14.13 4.24
N LEU A 87 2.09 -15.10 4.79
CA LEU A 87 1.00 -14.80 5.74
C LEU A 87 1.51 -14.03 6.98
N LYS A 88 2.76 -14.27 7.40
CA LYS A 88 3.37 -13.60 8.56
C LYS A 88 3.55 -12.10 8.33
N TYR A 89 3.91 -11.72 7.11
CA TYR A 89 4.04 -10.33 6.69
C TYR A 89 2.70 -9.59 6.79
N TRP A 90 1.63 -10.21 6.28
CA TRP A 90 0.28 -9.63 6.35
C TRP A 90 -0.25 -9.53 7.78
N MET A 91 0.06 -10.51 8.63
CA MET A 91 -0.28 -10.49 10.06
C MET A 91 0.55 -9.48 10.89
N GLY A 92 1.52 -8.79 10.30
CA GLY A 92 2.37 -7.84 11.04
C GLY A 92 3.28 -8.52 12.08
N LYS A 93 3.58 -9.81 11.89
CA LYS A 93 4.48 -10.59 12.76
C LYS A 93 5.95 -10.47 12.36
N GLU A 94 6.23 -9.78 11.25
CA GLU A 94 7.57 -9.32 10.90
C GLU A 94 7.69 -7.87 11.36
N GLU A 95 8.83 -7.46 11.94
CA GLU A 95 9.08 -6.05 12.27
C GLU A 95 8.83 -5.22 11.01
N THR A 96 7.68 -4.57 10.94
CA THR A 96 7.31 -3.69 9.83
C THR A 96 8.34 -2.58 9.80
N PHE A 97 9.21 -2.65 8.80
CA PHE A 97 10.15 -1.64 8.31
C PHE A 97 10.46 -0.51 9.29
N LYS A 98 11.64 -0.59 9.92
CA LYS A 98 12.23 0.57 10.61
C LYS A 98 12.48 1.66 9.57
N PHE A 99 11.83 2.80 9.77
CA PHE A 99 12.08 4.03 9.01
C PHE A 99 13.46 4.59 9.33
#